data_AF-A0A4R4YZ97-F1
#
_entry.id   AF-A0A4R4YZ97-F1
#
_cell.length_a   1.000
_cell.length_b   1.000
_cell.length_c   1.000
_cell.angle_alpha   90.00
_cell.angle_beta   90.00
_cell.angle_gamma   90.00
#
_symmetry.space_group_name_H-M   'P 1'
#
loop_
_entity.id
_entity.type
_entity.pdbx_description
1 polymer ?
#
loop_
_entity_poly.entity_id
_entity_poly.type
_entity_poly.pdbx_seq_one_letter_code
_entity_poly.pdbx_strand_id
1 'polypeptide(L)'
;MFWRLERVQGFHESRIARRESDWDRSAKLVDGVRPVRPFPCRRIRVVEQPVTPYLQWEMHVLALRRTTAEQVRVLDAAEVLDLEGSRRLPELVVLGTTVMYEVTYDSGGAHSGARRIDDPEVIDACRGELDKLFAVGEDLRAYYEREIVPLPAPRTLV
;
A
#
# COMPACT_ATOMS: atom_id res chain seq x y z
N MET A 1 -11.82 -13.89 -1.77
CA MET A 1 -10.81 -13.05 -2.42
C MET A 1 -10.41 -11.95 -1.46
N PHE A 2 -9.11 -11.66 -1.34
CA PHE A 2 -8.58 -10.74 -0.34
C PHE A 2 -8.16 -9.42 -1.01
N TRP A 3 -8.50 -8.28 -0.38
CA TRP A 3 -8.17 -6.96 -0.90
C TRP A 3 -7.36 -6.13 0.09
N ARG A 4 -6.48 -5.28 -0.45
CA ARG A 4 -5.80 -4.20 0.28
C ARG A 4 -5.85 -2.91 -0.53
N LEU A 5 -6.26 -1.82 0.10
CA LEU A 5 -6.11 -0.46 -0.41
C LEU A 5 -5.17 0.30 0.53
N GLU A 6 -4.10 0.86 -0.02
CA GLU A 6 -3.07 1.58 0.73
C GLU A 6 -2.92 3.00 0.18
N ARG A 7 -3.05 3.98 1.07
CA ARG A 7 -3.17 5.41 0.72
C ARG A 7 -2.18 6.29 1.47
N VAL A 8 -1.59 5.79 2.55
CA VAL A 8 -0.59 6.53 3.33
C VAL A 8 0.69 6.70 2.51
N GLN A 9 1.23 7.90 2.45
CA GLN A 9 2.44 8.20 1.67
C GLN A 9 3.73 8.12 2.50
N GLY A 10 3.62 8.00 3.82
CA GLY A 10 4.75 7.87 4.73
C GLY A 10 4.29 7.90 6.18
N PHE A 11 5.17 7.47 7.09
CA PHE A 11 4.97 7.58 8.53
C PHE A 11 5.86 8.69 9.10
N HIS A 12 5.46 9.31 10.20
CA HIS A 12 6.22 10.40 10.82
C HIS A 12 7.66 10.00 11.21
N GLU A 13 8.59 10.96 11.16
CA GLU A 13 10.05 10.81 11.21
C GLU A 13 10.61 10.05 12.41
N SER A 14 9.89 10.02 13.54
CA SER A 14 10.27 9.27 14.74
C SER A 14 10.42 7.76 14.51
N ARG A 15 10.01 7.26 13.33
CA ARG A 15 10.22 5.88 12.88
C ARG A 15 11.17 5.74 11.68
N ILE A 16 11.52 6.84 10.99
CA ILE A 16 12.46 6.85 9.85
C ILE A 16 13.91 6.99 10.35
N ALA A 17 14.11 7.59 11.53
CA ALA A 17 15.43 7.75 12.17
C ALA A 17 15.99 6.43 12.74
N ARG A 18 16.15 5.39 11.92
CA ARG A 18 17.12 4.30 12.12
C ARG A 18 17.34 3.42 10.88
N ARG A 19 17.45 3.92 9.64
CA ARG A 19 17.84 3.04 8.52
C ARG A 19 18.68 3.72 7.47
N GLU A 20 19.95 3.98 7.79
CA GLU A 20 20.99 4.08 6.74
C GLU A 20 21.75 2.74 6.63
N SER A 21 21.96 2.04 7.75
CA SER A 21 22.65 0.74 7.79
C SER A 21 21.76 -0.49 7.57
N ASP A 22 20.50 -0.32 7.20
CA ASP A 22 19.49 -1.39 7.24
C ASP A 22 18.76 -1.60 5.91
N TRP A 23 19.10 -0.87 4.84
CA TRP A 23 18.47 -1.01 3.52
C TRP A 23 18.77 -2.39 2.90
N ASP A 24 20.05 -2.72 2.73
CA ASP A 24 20.48 -4.04 2.26
C ASP A 24 20.02 -5.15 3.21
N ARG A 25 20.00 -4.88 4.52
CA ARG A 25 19.59 -5.85 5.54
C ARG A 25 18.08 -6.08 5.54
N SER A 26 17.27 -5.04 5.33
CA SER A 26 15.81 -5.13 5.24
C SER A 26 15.37 -5.80 3.94
N ALA A 27 16.04 -5.51 2.82
CA ALA A 27 15.83 -6.23 1.56
C ALA A 27 16.14 -7.73 1.73
N LYS A 28 17.26 -8.08 2.37
CA LYS A 28 17.63 -9.47 2.69
C LYS A 28 16.68 -10.17 3.67
N LEU A 29 16.00 -9.43 4.55
CA LEU A 29 15.00 -10.00 5.46
C LEU A 29 13.71 -10.41 4.74
N VAL A 30 13.35 -9.74 3.64
CA VAL A 30 12.18 -10.10 2.82
C VAL A 30 12.37 -11.47 2.15
N ASP A 31 13.60 -11.83 1.77
CA ASP A 31 13.93 -13.14 1.21
C ASP A 31 13.80 -14.30 2.22
N GLY A 32 13.87 -14.01 3.53
CA GLY A 32 13.92 -15.02 4.60
C GLY A 32 12.57 -15.43 5.20
N VAL A 33 11.48 -14.70 4.91
CA VAL A 33 10.16 -14.99 5.49
C VAL A 33 9.45 -16.05 4.64
N ARG A 34 9.24 -17.26 5.20
CA ARG A 34 8.38 -18.27 4.57
C ARG A 34 6.98 -17.69 4.37
N PRO A 35 6.44 -17.65 3.14
CA PRO A 35 5.09 -17.15 2.93
C PRO A 35 4.09 -18.07 3.64
N VAL A 36 3.25 -17.48 4.50
CA VAL A 36 1.94 -18.07 4.83
C VAL A 36 1.25 -18.35 3.49
N ARG A 37 0.61 -19.53 3.34
CA ARG A 37 0.03 -20.00 2.07
C ARG A 37 -0.58 -18.81 1.31
N PRO A 38 -0.09 -18.51 0.10
CA PRO A 38 -0.37 -17.22 -0.49
C PRO A 38 -1.81 -17.26 -1.03
N PHE A 39 -2.73 -16.63 -0.31
CA PHE A 39 -4.10 -16.44 -0.77
C PHE A 39 -4.11 -15.40 -1.89
N PRO A 40 -4.91 -15.58 -2.96
CA PRO A 40 -5.08 -14.57 -3.99
C PRO A 40 -5.47 -13.22 -3.37
N CYS A 41 -4.56 -12.25 -3.52
CA CYS A 41 -4.64 -10.90 -2.98
C CYS A 41 -4.62 -9.91 -4.15
N ARG A 42 -5.53 -8.95 -4.14
CA ARG A 42 -5.41 -7.74 -4.96
C ARG A 42 -5.06 -6.57 -4.06
N ARG A 43 -4.00 -5.86 -4.43
CA ARG A 43 -3.54 -4.64 -3.76
C ARG A 43 -3.70 -3.47 -4.71
N ILE A 44 -4.29 -2.40 -4.21
CA ILE A 44 -4.26 -1.08 -4.82
C ILE A 44 -3.34 -0.23 -3.96
N ARG A 45 -2.31 0.33 -4.58
CA ARG A 45 -1.39 1.25 -3.93
C ARG A 45 -1.54 2.62 -4.53
N VAL A 46 -2.17 3.52 -3.79
CA VAL A 46 -2.31 4.92 -4.20
C VAL A 46 -1.00 5.66 -3.88
N VAL A 47 -0.47 6.38 -4.85
CA VAL A 47 0.82 7.09 -4.77
C VAL A 47 0.63 8.59 -5.01
N GLU A 48 1.43 9.41 -4.32
CA GLU A 48 1.52 10.86 -4.56
C GLU A 48 2.94 11.21 -5.01
N GLN A 49 3.05 12.25 -5.84
CA GLN A 49 4.33 12.87 -6.18
C GLN A 49 4.59 14.10 -5.28
N PRO A 50 5.84 14.36 -4.87
CA PRO A 50 7.02 13.55 -5.13
C PRO A 50 7.03 12.24 -4.32
N VAL A 51 7.58 11.17 -4.90
CA VAL A 51 7.75 9.87 -4.22
C VAL A 51 8.54 10.06 -2.92
N THR A 52 7.93 9.66 -1.80
CA THR A 52 8.59 9.73 -0.49
C THR A 52 9.62 8.60 -0.32
N PRO A 53 10.59 8.74 0.59
CA PRO A 53 11.51 7.65 0.93
C PRO A 53 10.82 6.35 1.35
N TYR A 54 9.67 6.45 2.03
CA TYR A 54 8.88 5.30 2.44
C TYR A 54 8.27 4.58 1.22
N LEU A 55 7.66 5.33 0.30
CA LEU A 55 7.11 4.75 -0.92
C LEU A 55 8.19 4.10 -1.77
N GLN A 56 9.35 4.76 -1.92
CA GLN A 56 10.46 4.20 -2.69
C GLN A 56 10.91 2.84 -2.12
N TRP A 57 11.06 2.75 -0.79
CA TRP A 57 11.34 1.49 -0.10
C TRP A 57 10.28 0.42 -0.35
N GLU A 58 9.02 0.78 -0.15
CA GLU A 58 7.90 -0.14 -0.23
C GLU A 58 7.77 -0.71 -1.65
N MET A 59 7.93 0.14 -2.66
CA MET A 59 7.91 -0.27 -4.06
C MET A 59 9.08 -1.20 -4.40
N HIS A 60 10.29 -0.95 -3.90
CA HIS A 60 11.41 -1.90 -4.02
C HIS A 60 11.06 -3.26 -3.40
N VAL A 61 10.49 -3.28 -2.20
CA VAL A 61 10.08 -4.52 -1.52
C VAL A 61 9.01 -5.28 -2.31
N LEU A 62 7.98 -4.58 -2.79
CA LEU A 62 6.91 -5.18 -3.58
C LEU A 62 7.45 -5.72 -4.93
N ALA A 63 8.36 -5.01 -5.58
CA ALA A 63 8.96 -5.42 -6.85
C ALA A 63 9.90 -6.63 -6.70
N LEU A 64 10.54 -6.82 -5.55
CA LEU A 64 11.40 -7.97 -5.26
C LEU A 64 10.59 -9.23 -4.91
N ARG A 65 9.38 -9.07 -4.36
CA ARG A 65 8.51 -10.21 -4.02
C ARG A 65 8.08 -10.94 -5.28
N ARG A 66 8.50 -12.20 -5.42
CA ARG A 66 8.13 -13.09 -6.53
C ARG A 66 6.79 -13.82 -6.33
N THR A 67 5.89 -13.30 -5.50
CA THR A 67 4.63 -14.00 -5.20
C THR A 67 3.64 -13.86 -6.35
N THR A 68 3.25 -14.97 -6.98
CA THR A 68 2.23 -14.98 -8.03
C THR A 68 0.81 -14.81 -7.49
N ALA A 69 0.61 -14.86 -6.17
CA ALA A 69 -0.71 -14.74 -5.57
C ALA A 69 -1.11 -13.30 -5.26
N GLU A 70 -0.18 -12.34 -5.27
CA GLU A 70 -0.49 -10.93 -5.06
C GLU A 70 -0.40 -10.18 -6.38
N GLN A 71 -1.52 -9.57 -6.78
CA GLN A 71 -1.57 -8.66 -7.92
C GLN A 71 -1.62 -7.24 -7.36
N VAL A 72 -0.63 -6.43 -7.73
CA VAL A 72 -0.50 -5.05 -7.26
C VAL A 72 -0.79 -4.11 -8.43
N ARG A 73 -1.68 -3.15 -8.19
CA ARG A 73 -1.99 -2.05 -9.10
C ARG A 73 -1.63 -0.73 -8.42
N VAL A 74 -0.89 0.11 -9.13
CA VAL A 74 -0.46 1.43 -8.65
C VAL A 74 -1.40 2.47 -9.23
N LEU A 75 -1.89 3.37 -8.39
CA LEU A 75 -2.87 4.38 -8.78
C LEU A 75 -2.37 5.77 -8.37
N ASP A 76 -2.42 6.74 -9.27
CA ASP A 76 -2.10 8.12 -8.90
C ASP A 76 -3.17 8.67 -7.95
N ALA A 77 -2.78 9.48 -6.97
CA ALA A 77 -3.71 10.10 -6.05
C ALA A 77 -4.77 10.97 -6.75
N ALA A 78 -4.47 11.51 -7.93
CA ALA A 78 -5.44 12.24 -8.75
C ALA A 78 -6.67 11.38 -9.12
N GLU A 79 -6.49 10.08 -9.32
CA GLU A 79 -7.55 9.14 -9.72
C GLU A 79 -8.53 8.81 -8.58
N VAL A 80 -8.19 9.17 -7.34
CA VAL A 80 -9.07 8.94 -6.17
C VAL A 80 -9.67 10.22 -5.60
N LEU A 81 -9.35 11.39 -6.17
CA LEU A 81 -9.81 12.68 -5.63
C LEU A 81 -11.33 12.77 -5.53
N ASP A 82 -12.08 12.22 -6.49
CA ASP A 82 -13.54 12.23 -6.47
C ASP A 82 -14.14 11.39 -5.33
N LEU A 83 -13.36 10.46 -4.76
CA LEU A 83 -13.71 9.65 -3.60
C LEU A 83 -13.22 10.29 -2.28
N GLU A 84 -12.22 11.17 -2.36
CA GLU A 84 -11.64 11.91 -1.23
C GLU A 84 -12.39 13.22 -1.04
N GLY A 85 -13.50 13.18 -0.29
CA GLY A 85 -14.25 14.38 0.10
C GLY A 85 -13.46 15.25 1.10
N SER A 86 -13.92 15.32 2.35
CA SER A 86 -13.22 16.10 3.40
C SER A 86 -12.03 15.36 4.01
N ARG A 87 -11.81 14.09 3.64
CA ARG A 87 -10.76 13.22 4.18
C ARG A 87 -10.18 12.38 3.04
N ARG A 88 -8.90 12.02 3.19
CA ARG A 88 -8.25 11.03 2.33
C ARG A 88 -8.97 9.68 2.44
N LEU A 89 -8.86 8.86 1.41
CA LEU A 89 -9.39 7.51 1.42
C LEU A 89 -8.78 6.74 2.61
N PRO A 90 -9.60 5.98 3.35
CA PRO A 90 -9.08 5.08 4.36
C PRO A 90 -8.26 3.98 3.71
N GLU A 91 -7.33 3.42 4.47
CA GLU A 91 -6.73 2.14 4.07
C GLU A 91 -7.65 1.00 4.46
N LEU A 92 -7.86 0.07 3.53
CA LEU A 92 -8.85 -0.99 3.67
C LEU A 92 -8.19 -2.36 3.55
N VAL A 93 -8.69 -3.30 4.35
CA VAL A 93 -8.42 -4.74 4.20
C VAL A 93 -9.75 -5.47 4.12
N VAL A 94 -10.04 -6.14 3.01
CA VAL A 94 -11.29 -6.91 2.83
C VAL A 94 -10.99 -8.40 2.81
N LEU A 95 -11.64 -9.15 3.69
CA LEU A 95 -11.54 -10.61 3.77
C LEU A 95 -12.80 -11.24 3.16
N GLY A 96 -12.76 -11.50 1.85
CA GLY A 96 -13.89 -12.10 1.15
C GLY A 96 -15.08 -11.16 1.05
N THR A 97 -16.23 -11.62 1.53
CA THR A 97 -17.52 -10.89 1.47
C THR A 97 -18.13 -10.67 2.86
N THR A 98 -17.36 -10.95 3.92
CA THR A 98 -17.91 -11.07 5.28
C THR A 98 -17.34 -10.04 6.24
N VAL A 99 -16.09 -9.62 6.03
CA VAL A 99 -15.47 -8.64 6.92
C VAL A 99 -14.53 -7.74 6.15
N MET A 100 -14.60 -6.45 6.48
CA MET A 100 -13.70 -5.40 6.04
C MET A 100 -13.13 -4.68 7.27
N TYR A 101 -11.91 -4.20 7.15
CA TYR A 101 -11.25 -3.38 8.15
C TYR A 101 -10.82 -2.08 7.52
N GLU A 102 -11.22 -0.97 8.15
CA GLU A 102 -10.67 0.36 7.92
C GLU A 102 -9.50 0.54 8.90
N VAL A 103 -8.28 0.72 8.40
CA VAL A 103 -7.10 0.96 9.25
C VAL A 103 -7.18 2.38 9.80
N THR A 104 -7.02 2.52 11.11
CA THR A 104 -7.10 3.82 11.77
C THR A 104 -5.71 4.32 12.14
N TYR A 105 -5.57 5.65 12.09
CA TYR A 105 -4.36 6.37 12.43
C TYR A 105 -4.63 7.35 13.57
N ASP A 106 -3.65 7.56 14.42
CA ASP A 106 -3.70 8.66 15.39
C ASP A 106 -3.34 10.01 14.73
N SER A 107 -3.40 11.09 15.51
CA SER A 107 -3.07 12.44 15.03
C SER A 107 -1.61 12.62 14.61
N GLY A 108 -0.71 11.71 15.02
CA GLY A 108 0.68 11.65 14.58
C GLY A 108 0.89 10.80 13.33
N GLY A 109 -0.18 10.24 12.75
CA GLY A 109 -0.13 9.37 11.59
C GLY A 109 0.39 7.96 11.90
N ALA A 110 0.44 7.55 13.17
CA ALA A 110 0.80 6.19 13.55
C ALA A 110 -0.45 5.29 13.56
N HIS A 111 -0.27 4.03 13.16
CA HIS A 111 -1.35 3.04 13.25
C HIS A 111 -1.90 2.98 14.68
N SER A 112 -3.18 3.30 14.84
CA SER A 112 -3.89 3.30 16.12
C SER A 112 -4.81 2.09 16.29
N GLY A 113 -5.06 1.35 15.20
CA GLY A 113 -5.90 0.17 15.21
C GLY A 113 -6.59 -0.06 13.87
N ALA A 114 -7.76 -0.69 13.93
CA ALA A 114 -8.65 -0.82 12.78
C ALA A 114 -10.10 -0.87 13.25
N ARG A 115 -10.99 -0.27 12.46
CA ARG A 115 -12.44 -0.39 12.62
C ARG A 115 -12.93 -1.57 11.80
N ARG A 116 -13.53 -2.55 12.46
CA ARG A 116 -14.17 -3.70 11.81
C ARG A 116 -15.53 -3.29 11.25
N ILE A 117 -15.81 -3.70 10.02
CA ILE A 117 -17.05 -3.50 9.29
C ILE A 117 -17.51 -4.88 8.80
N ASP A 118 -18.73 -5.27 9.15
CA ASP A 118 -19.35 -6.55 8.80
C ASP A 118 -20.73 -6.40 8.16
N ASP A 119 -21.11 -5.18 7.80
CA ASP A 119 -22.28 -4.88 6.98
C ASP A 119 -22.03 -5.34 5.53
N PRO A 120 -22.80 -6.34 5.03
CA PRO A 120 -22.60 -6.88 3.69
C PRO A 120 -22.82 -5.86 2.56
N GLU A 121 -23.76 -4.92 2.72
CA GLU A 121 -24.06 -3.92 1.68
C GLU A 121 -22.89 -2.95 1.53
N VAL A 122 -22.30 -2.53 2.67
CA VAL A 122 -21.11 -1.68 2.68
C VAL A 122 -19.91 -2.41 2.07
N ILE A 123 -19.72 -3.68 2.43
CA ILE A 123 -18.61 -4.50 1.90
C ILE A 123 -18.75 -4.65 0.39
N ASP A 124 -19.93 -4.95 -0.12
CA ASP A 124 -20.16 -5.16 -1.54
C ASP A 124 -20.01 -3.86 -2.35
N ALA A 125 -20.51 -2.74 -1.83
CA ALA A 125 -20.29 -1.42 -2.44
C ALA A 125 -18.79 -1.09 -2.51
N CYS A 126 -18.06 -1.23 -1.41
CA CYS A 126 -16.61 -0.99 -1.38
C CYS A 126 -15.85 -1.91 -2.33
N ARG A 127 -16.21 -3.20 -2.41
CA ARG A 127 -15.60 -4.14 -3.35
C ARG A 127 -15.82 -3.71 -4.81
N GLY A 128 -17.02 -3.23 -5.14
CA GLY A 128 -17.32 -2.69 -6.46
C GLY A 128 -16.43 -1.50 -6.83
N GLU A 129 -16.20 -0.56 -5.90
CA GLU A 129 -15.27 0.55 -6.13
C GLU A 129 -13.81 0.07 -6.24
N LEU A 130 -13.39 -0.87 -5.38
CA LEU A 130 -12.04 -1.45 -5.47
C LEU A 130 -11.81 -2.16 -6.82
N ASP A 131 -12.80 -2.87 -7.36
CA ASP A 131 -12.69 -3.49 -8.68
C ASP A 131 -12.48 -2.44 -9.80
N LYS A 132 -13.19 -1.30 -9.74
CA LYS A 132 -13.01 -0.20 -10.69
C LYS A 132 -11.62 0.42 -10.59
N LEU A 133 -11.19 0.77 -9.38
CA LEU A 133 -9.87 1.37 -9.13
C LEU A 133 -8.74 0.42 -9.54
N PHE A 134 -8.90 -0.89 -9.29
CA PHE A 134 -7.93 -1.89 -9.70
C PHE A 134 -7.83 -2.03 -11.21
N ALA A 135 -8.94 -1.90 -11.93
CA ALA A 135 -8.98 -2.02 -13.38
C ALA A 135 -8.24 -0.87 -14.08
N VAL A 136 -8.27 0.34 -13.53
CA VAL A 136 -7.59 1.52 -14.09
C VAL A 136 -6.14 1.67 -13.63
N GLY A 137 -5.77 1.06 -12.50
CA GLY A 137 -4.41 1.16 -11.96
C GLY A 137 -3.33 0.58 -12.90
N GLU A 138 -2.16 1.21 -12.87
CA GLU A 138 -0.98 0.77 -13.59
C GLU A 138 -0.43 -0.54 -13.00
N ASP A 139 0.21 -1.38 -13.82
CA ASP A 139 0.95 -2.53 -13.31
C ASP A 139 2.14 -2.09 -12.46
N LEU A 140 2.37 -2.76 -11.32
CA LEU A 140 3.48 -2.45 -10.42
C LEU A 140 4.84 -2.46 -11.13
N ARG A 141 5.09 -3.42 -12.04
CA ARG A 141 6.40 -3.52 -12.72
C ARG A 141 6.65 -2.30 -13.61
N ALA A 142 5.63 -1.89 -14.35
CA ALA A 142 5.70 -0.72 -15.22
C ALA A 142 5.96 0.55 -14.41
N TYR A 143 5.20 0.79 -13.35
CA TYR A 143 5.40 1.93 -12.45
C TYR A 143 6.80 1.89 -11.83
N TYR A 144 7.22 0.73 -11.34
CA TYR A 144 8.51 0.54 -10.69
C TYR A 144 9.69 0.89 -11.60
N GLU A 145 9.69 0.39 -12.83
CA GLU A 145 10.77 0.63 -13.79
C GLU A 145 10.83 2.11 -14.23
N ARG A 146 9.67 2.74 -14.39
CA ARG A 146 9.54 4.14 -14.83
C ARG A 146 9.87 5.14 -13.74
N GLU A 147 9.31 4.96 -12.54
CA GLU A 147 9.31 5.99 -11.48
C GLU A 147 10.30 5.69 -10.35
N ILE A 148 10.56 4.42 -10.04
CA ILE A 148 11.33 4.05 -8.83
C ILE A 148 12.80 3.76 -9.15
N VAL A 149 13.07 2.99 -10.21
CA VAL A 149 14.45 2.63 -10.61
C VAL A 149 15.34 3.86 -10.88
N PRO A 150 14.86 4.95 -11.51
CA PRO A 150 15.72 6.11 -11.78
C PRO A 150 16.04 6.96 -10.54
N LEU A 151 15.29 6.79 -9.44
CA LEU A 151 15.51 7.59 -8.24
C LEU A 151 16.83 7.20 -7.57
N PRO A 152 17.62 8.17 -7.08
CA PRO A 152 18.77 7.86 -6.25
C PRO A 152 18.31 7.13 -4.99
N ALA A 153 19.21 6.39 -4.35
CA ALA A 153 18.92 5.83 -3.03
C ALA A 153 18.39 6.96 -2.11
N PRO A 154 17.31 6.69 -1.36
CA PRO A 154 16.64 7.71 -0.58
C PRO A 154 17.64 8.35 0.40
N ARG A 155 17.86 9.65 0.26
CA ARG A 155 18.60 10.42 1.26
C ARG A 155 17.63 10.70 2.38
N THR A 156 17.91 10.22 3.58
CA THR A 156 17.17 10.65 4.76
C THR A 156 17.37 12.17 4.86
N LEU A 157 16.29 12.96 4.83
CA LEU A 157 16.36 14.34 5.25
C LEU A 157 16.82 14.32 6.72
N VAL A 158 18.00 14.90 6.96
CA VAL A 158 18.65 14.99 8.28
C VAL A 158 18.01 16.09 9.10
#